data_AF-A0A536XJD5-F1
#
_entry.id   AF-A0A536XJD5-F1
#
_cell.length_a   1.000
_cell.length_b   1.000
_cell.length_c   1.000
_cell.angle_alpha   90.00
_cell.angle_beta   90.00
_cell.angle_gamma   90.00
#
_symmetry.space_group_name_H-M   'P 1'
#
loop_
_entity.id
_entity.type
_entity.pdbx_description
1 polymer ?
#
loop_
_entity_poly.entity_id
_entity_poly.type
_entity_poly.pdbx_seq_one_letter_code
_entity_poly.pdbx_strand_id
1 'polypeptide(L)' 'MTNDDIVDTLNDLIETCKDGEFGFTACAKHTTSSELRNIFLQRANECRVAAAELQPYVIQYGGKPD' A
#
# COMPACT_ATOMS: atom_id res chain seq x y z
N MET A 1 -21.46 1.35 10.47
CA MET A 1 -20.22 1.99 10.06
C MET A 1 -20.46 3.47 10.03
N THR A 2 -19.77 4.20 10.90
CA THR A 2 -19.65 5.65 10.86
C THR A 2 -18.61 6.03 9.81
N ASN A 3 -18.51 7.33 9.47
CA ASN A 3 -17.42 7.79 8.60
C ASN A 3 -16.04 7.56 9.25
N ASP A 4 -15.94 7.65 10.58
CA ASP A 4 -14.72 7.36 11.32
C ASP A 4 -14.31 5.88 11.16
N ASP A 5 -15.26 4.93 11.28
CA ASP A 5 -14.99 3.50 11.05
C ASP A 5 -14.45 3.24 9.62
N ILE A 6 -14.95 3.99 8.63
CA ILE A 6 -14.52 3.89 7.23
C ILE A 6 -13.11 4.49 7.07
N VAL A 7 -12.85 5.65 7.66
CA VAL A 7 -11.54 6.32 7.64
C VAL A 7 -10.47 5.42 8.28
N ASP A 8 -10.74 4.84 9.44
CA ASP A 8 -9.82 3.94 10.14
C ASP A 8 -9.52 2.71 9.27
N THR A 9 -10.55 2.06 8.72
CA THR A 9 -10.38 0.90 7.83
C THR A 9 -9.56 1.24 6.58
N LEU A 10 -9.76 2.42 6.00
CA LEU A 10 -9.02 2.87 4.83
C LEU A 10 -7.56 3.18 5.17
N ASN A 11 -7.29 3.82 6.31
CA ASN A 11 -5.94 4.09 6.78
C ASN A 11 -5.19 2.79 7.10
N ASP A 12 -5.82 1.83 7.76
CA ASP A 12 -5.25 0.49 8.02
C ASP A 12 -4.87 -0.22 6.71
N LEU A 13 -5.71 -0.09 5.67
CA LEU A 13 -5.43 -0.68 4.36
C LEU A 13 -4.30 0.06 3.63
N ILE A 14 -4.22 1.37 3.76
CA ILE A 14 -3.11 2.19 3.21
C ILE A 14 -1.79 1.79 3.90
N GLU A 15 -1.78 1.64 5.22
CA GLU A 15 -0.61 1.20 5.99
C GLU A 15 -0.17 -0.20 5.54
N THR A 16 -1.12 -1.14 5.44
CA THR A 16 -0.87 -2.50 4.93
C THR A 16 -0.24 -2.47 3.53
N CYS A 17 -0.71 -1.57 2.66
CA CYS A 17 -0.13 -1.41 1.33
C CYS A 17 1.30 -0.88 1.39
N LYS A 18 1.61 0.10 2.25
CA LYS A 18 2.97 0.63 2.40
C LYS A 18 3.94 -0.41 2.96
N ASP A 19 3.49 -1.18 3.95
CA ASP A 19 4.27 -2.30 4.50
C ASP A 19 4.54 -3.35 3.42
N GLY A 20 3.55 -3.64 2.57
CA GLY A 20 3.69 -4.48 1.39
C GLY A 20 4.73 -3.94 0.40
N GLU A 21 4.66 -2.65 0.05
CA GLU A 21 5.65 -1.99 -0.82
C GLU A 21 7.07 -2.15 -0.26
N PHE A 22 7.24 -1.87 1.03
CA PHE A 22 8.53 -1.99 1.70
C PHE A 22 9.04 -3.44 1.73
N GLY A 23 8.18 -4.39 2.10
CA GLY A 23 8.50 -5.81 2.15
C GLY A 23 8.91 -6.37 0.79
N PHE A 24 8.14 -6.09 -0.27
CA PHE A 24 8.49 -6.51 -1.62
C PHE A 24 9.76 -5.83 -2.13
N THR A 25 9.97 -4.55 -1.83
CA THR A 25 11.21 -3.84 -2.18
C THR A 25 12.42 -4.46 -1.47
N ALA A 26 12.27 -4.89 -0.22
CA ALA A 26 13.32 -5.62 0.50
C ALA A 26 13.60 -6.97 -0.17
N CYS A 27 12.56 -7.77 -0.49
CA CYS A 27 12.71 -9.03 -1.21
C CYS A 27 13.42 -8.85 -2.57
N ALA A 28 13.10 -7.79 -3.31
CA ALA A 28 13.74 -7.43 -4.58
C ALA A 28 15.24 -7.12 -4.44
N LYS A 29 15.67 -6.56 -3.29
CA LYS A 29 17.09 -6.26 -3.00
C LYS A 29 17.89 -7.51 -2.60
N HIS A 30 17.25 -8.46 -1.92
CA HIS A 30 17.93 -9.65 -1.38
C HIS A 30 17.90 -10.85 -2.34
N THR A 31 17.00 -10.87 -3.33
CA THR A 31 16.96 -11.96 -4.31
C THR A 31 18.08 -11.85 -5.34
N THR A 32 18.65 -12.99 -5.73
CA THR A 32 19.69 -13.09 -6.76
C THR A 32 19.11 -13.35 -8.15
N SER A 33 17.85 -13.79 -8.24
CA SER A 33 17.15 -14.01 -9.51
C SER A 33 16.60 -12.68 -10.05
N SER A 34 16.99 -12.33 -11.27
CA SER A 34 16.50 -11.14 -11.98
C SER A 34 15.00 -11.18 -12.24
N GLU A 35 14.45 -12.37 -12.51
CA GLU A 35 13.02 -12.57 -12.73
C GLU A 35 12.22 -12.31 -11.45
N LEU A 36 12.63 -12.92 -10.32
CA LEU A 36 11.99 -12.69 -9.02
C LEU A 36 12.12 -11.24 -8.58
N ARG A 37 13.27 -10.60 -8.83
CA ARG A 37 13.45 -9.17 -8.55
C ARG A 37 12.42 -8.32 -9.30
N ASN A 38 12.20 -8.59 -10.58
CA ASN A 38 11.20 -7.85 -11.38
C ASN A 38 9.78 -8.07 -10.84
N ILE A 39 9.43 -9.31 -10.48
CA ILE A 39 8.13 -9.64 -9.88
C ILE A 39 7.93 -8.87 -8.58
N PHE A 40 8.91 -8.88 -7.67
CA PHE A 40 8.83 -8.15 -6.41
C PHE A 40 8.71 -6.64 -6.61
N LEU A 41 9.48 -6.05 -7.53
CA LEU A 41 9.36 -4.62 -7.85
C LEU A 41 7.98 -4.28 -8.44
N GLN A 42 7.41 -5.16 -9.28
CA GLN A 42 6.07 -4.98 -9.79
C GLN A 42 5.03 -5.00 -8.67
N ARG A 43 5.11 -5.99 -7.74
CA ARG A 43 4.21 -6.06 -6.58
C ARG A 43 4.35 -4.84 -5.67
N ALA A 44 5.58 -4.37 -5.43
CA ALA A 44 5.82 -3.15 -4.64
C ALA A 44 5.13 -1.94 -5.27
N ASN A 45 5.23 -1.79 -6.60
CA ASN A 45 4.54 -0.72 -7.32
C ASN A 45 3.02 -0.84 -7.24
N GLU A 46 2.46 -2.05 -7.34
CA GLU A 46 1.02 -2.28 -7.22
C GLU A 46 0.50 -1.89 -5.83
N CYS A 47 1.22 -2.25 -4.76
CA CYS A 47 0.91 -1.80 -3.41
C CYS A 47 0.91 -0.27 -3.28
N ARG A 48 1.92 0.40 -3.85
CA ARG A 48 1.99 1.86 -3.87
C ARG A 48 0.81 2.50 -4.59
N VAL A 49 0.43 1.96 -5.74
CA VAL A 49 -0.72 2.46 -6.52
C VAL A 49 -2.01 2.25 -5.74
N ALA A 50 -2.21 1.08 -5.14
CA ALA A 50 -3.38 0.80 -4.30
C ALA A 50 -3.50 1.77 -3.13
N ALA A 51 -2.40 2.04 -2.41
CA ALA A 51 -2.39 3.06 -1.35
C ALA A 51 -2.79 4.44 -1.88
N ALA A 52 -2.22 4.88 -3.02
CA ALA A 52 -2.54 6.15 -3.64
C ALA A 52 -4.01 6.25 -4.12
N GLU A 53 -4.61 5.13 -4.54
CA GLU A 53 -6.04 5.06 -4.90
C GLU A 53 -6.96 5.15 -3.69
N LEU A 54 -6.50 4.72 -2.50
CA LEU A 54 -7.29 4.74 -1.26
C LEU A 54 -7.29 6.10 -0.57
N GLN A 55 -6.18 6.85 -0.65
CA GLN A 55 -6.03 8.17 0.00
C GLN A 55 -7.14 9.19 -0.33
N PRO A 56 -7.65 9.32 -1.58
CA PRO A 56 -8.76 10.20 -1.90
C PRO A 56 -10.06 9.85 -1.16
N TYR A 57 -10.32 8.56 -0.92
CA TYR A 57 -11.52 8.13 -0.20
C TYR A 57 -11.44 8.52 1.29
N VAL A 58 -10.26 8.44 1.91
CA VAL A 58 -10.07 8.92 3.29
C VAL A 58 -10.47 10.39 3.43
N ILE A 59 -10.05 11.23 2.48
CA ILE A 59 -10.42 12.66 2.45
C ILE A 59 -11.93 12.82 2.22
N GLN A 60 -12.51 12.04 1.32
CA GLN A 60 -13.96 12.08 1.03
C GLN A 60 -14.81 11.78 2.26
N TYR A 61 -14.38 10.85 3.12
CA TYR A 61 -15.07 10.53 4.36
C TYR A 61 -14.73 11.46 5.54
N GLY A 62 -13.90 12.50 5.30
CA GLY A 62 -13.57 13.52 6.31
C GLY A 62 -12.35 13.20 7.17
N GLY A 63 -11.60 12.15 6.82
CA GLY A 63 -10.37 11.74 7.49
C GLY A 63 -9.12 12.38 6.90
N LYS A 64 -7.97 12.09 7.53
CA LYS A 64 -6.65 12.42 7.03
C LYS A 64 -5.96 11.12 6.57
N PRO A 65 -5.52 11.02 5.30
CA PRO A 65 -4.80 9.85 4.83
C PRO A 65 -3.43 9.77 5.50
N ASP A 66 -3.10 8.58 6.00
CA ASP A 66 -1.76 8.27 6.47
C ASP A 66 -0.78 8.02 5.34
#